data_AF-A0A3B9RNA6-F1
#
_entry.id   AF-A0A3B9RNA6-F1
#
_cell.length_a   1.000
_cell.length_b   1.000
_cell.length_c   1.000
_cell.angle_alpha   90.00
_cell.angle_beta   90.00
_cell.angle_gamma   90.00
#
_symmetry.space_group_name_H-M   'P 1'
#
loop_
_entity.id
_entity.type
_entity.pdbx_description
1 polymer ?
#
loop_
_entity_poly.entity_id
_entity_poly.type
_entity_poly.pdbx_seq_one_letter_code
_entity_poly.pdbx_strand_id
1 'polypeptide(L)'
;MKILLATSNNHKREEFARILTDHTIFLPSELGLTFDFEESGETFTENALGKALSLLPDLPEGYAILADDSGLCVAALGGDPGVRTA
;
A
#
# COMPACT_ATOMS: atom_id res chain seq x y z
N MET A 1 2.63 -10.37 -14.35
CA MET A 1 1.27 -9.78 -14.20
C MET A 1 1.40 -8.27 -13.96
N LYS A 2 0.33 -7.50 -14.13
CA LYS A 2 0.32 -6.08 -13.75
C LYS A 2 -0.25 -5.96 -12.34
N ILE A 3 0.43 -5.21 -11.48
CA ILE A 3 0.04 -5.01 -10.08
C ILE A 3 -0.12 -3.52 -9.85
N LEU A 4 -1.30 -3.09 -9.42
CA LEU A 4 -1.53 -1.77 -8.86
C LEU A 4 -1.14 -1.79 -7.37
N LEU A 5 -0.12 -1.03 -7.00
CA LEU A 5 0.29 -0.83 -5.62
C LEU A 5 -0.46 0.37 -5.04
N ALA A 6 -1.33 0.13 -4.05
CA ALA A 6 -2.16 1.14 -3.40
C ALA A 6 -1.33 2.05 -2.46
N THR A 7 -0.49 2.89 -3.05
CA THR A 7 0.36 3.86 -2.36
C THR A 7 0.64 5.05 -3.27
N SER A 8 0.94 6.21 -2.69
CA SER A 8 1.52 7.36 -3.39
C SER A 8 3.06 7.41 -3.28
N ASN A 9 3.68 6.45 -2.57
CA ASN A 9 5.11 6.44 -2.29
C ASN A 9 5.93 5.74 -3.40
N ASN A 10 6.70 6.54 -4.15
CA ASN A 10 7.60 6.04 -5.20
C ASN A 10 8.69 5.10 -4.70
N HIS A 11 9.20 5.28 -3.47
CA HIS A 11 10.21 4.38 -2.91
C HIS A 11 9.63 2.97 -2.68
N LYS A 12 8.38 2.87 -2.21
CA LYS A 12 7.70 1.57 -2.08
C LYS A 12 7.58 0.88 -3.44
N ARG A 13 7.21 1.60 -4.50
CA ARG A 13 7.19 1.03 -5.87
C ARG A 13 8.54 0.42 -6.25
N GLU A 14 9.64 1.12 -5.95
CA GLU A 14 11.00 0.63 -6.25
C GLU A 14 11.41 -0.59 -5.41
N GLU A 15 11.00 -0.66 -4.15
CA GLU A 15 11.22 -1.82 -3.29
C GLU A 15 10.44 -3.04 -3.79
N PHE A 16 9.14 -2.87 -4.06
CA PHE A 16 8.30 -3.95 -4.57
C PHE A 16 8.74 -4.43 -5.95
N ALA A 17 9.16 -3.52 -6.84
CA ALA A 17 9.69 -3.89 -8.15
C ALA A 17 11.01 -4.70 -8.06
N ARG A 18 11.81 -4.47 -7.01
CA ARG A 18 13.02 -5.27 -6.74
C ARG A 18 12.69 -6.67 -6.20
N ILE A 19 11.59 -6.82 -5.46
CA ILE A 19 11.16 -8.10 -4.87
C ILE A 19 10.37 -8.95 -5.89
N LEU A 20 9.47 -8.32 -6.63
CA LEU A 20 8.51 -8.97 -7.54
C LEU A 20 8.96 -8.84 -9.00
N THR A 21 10.14 -9.36 -9.32
CA THR A 21 10.82 -9.16 -10.61
C THR A 21 10.05 -9.65 -11.83
N ASP A 22 9.16 -10.64 -11.66
CA ASP A 22 8.34 -11.20 -12.74
C ASP A 22 7.02 -10.42 -12.95
N HIS A 23 6.85 -9.30 -12.26
CA HIS A 23 5.64 -8.48 -12.28
C HIS A 23 5.96 -7.02 -12.56
N THR A 24 5.01 -6.30 -13.15
CA THR A 24 5.11 -4.86 -13.38
C THR A 24 4.26 -4.14 -12.35
N ILE A 25 4.91 -3.29 -11.54
CA ILE A 25 4.27 -2.52 -10.47
C ILE A 25 3.89 -1.14 -11.01
N PHE A 26 2.63 -0.76 -10.81
CA PHE A 26 2.07 0.54 -11.15
C PHE A 26 1.58 1.25 -9.90
N LEU A 27 1.75 2.56 -9.85
CA LEU A 27 1.11 3.43 -8.87
C LEU A 27 -0.25 3.93 -9.39
N PRO A 28 -1.15 4.39 -8.50
CA PRO A 28 -2.45 4.91 -8.90
C PRO A 28 -2.33 6.07 -9.90
N SER A 29 -1.36 6.97 -9.68
CA SER A 29 -1.11 8.11 -10.56
C SER A 29 -0.72 7.72 -11.99
N GLU A 30 -0.03 6.58 -12.18
CA GLU A 30 0.36 6.07 -13.50
C GLU A 30 -0.84 5.54 -14.30
N LEU A 31 -1.93 5.21 -13.61
CA LEU A 31 -3.20 4.77 -14.21
C LEU A 31 -4.24 5.89 -14.27
N GLY A 32 -3.87 7.12 -13.87
CA GLY A 32 -4.80 8.25 -13.80
C GLY A 32 -5.82 8.15 -12.65
N LEU A 33 -5.53 7.32 -11.64
CA LEU A 33 -6.39 7.12 -10.48
C LEU A 33 -5.98 8.09 -9.37
N THR A 34 -6.98 8.72 -8.77
CA THR A 34 -6.79 9.49 -7.53
C THR A 34 -6.72 8.53 -6.36
N PHE A 35 -5.69 8.66 -5.53
CA PHE A 35 -5.54 7.87 -4.33
C PHE A 35 -5.34 8.78 -3.13
N ASP A 36 -6.39 8.87 -2.32
CA ASP A 36 -6.43 9.61 -1.07
C ASP A 36 -7.22 8.75 -0.08
N PHE A 37 -6.49 7.97 0.72
CA PHE A 37 -7.06 7.06 1.70
C PHE A 37 -6.60 7.48 3.09
N GLU A 38 -7.55 7.75 3.98
CA GLU A 38 -7.28 8.10 5.37
C GLU A 38 -7.01 6.82 6.19
N GLU A 39 -5.77 6.71 6.68
CA GLU A 39 -5.34 5.61 7.55
C GLU A 39 -5.88 5.80 8.97
N SER A 40 -7.11 5.32 9.19
CA SER A 40 -7.85 5.40 10.46
C SER A 40 -7.96 4.06 11.19
N GLY A 41 -7.35 2.99 10.66
CA GLY A 41 -7.33 1.66 11.28
C GLY A 41 -6.48 1.60 12.54
N GLU A 42 -6.81 0.66 13.42
CA GLU A 42 -6.08 0.41 14.67
C GLU A 42 -4.97 -0.64 14.46
N THR A 43 -4.94 -1.30 13.30
CA THR A 43 -3.93 -2.29 12.91
C THR A 43 -3.36 -2.02 11.51
N PHE A 44 -2.12 -2.46 11.28
CA PHE A 44 -1.50 -2.42 9.94
C PHE A 44 -2.35 -3.15 8.89
N THR A 45 -2.95 -4.29 9.28
CA THR A 45 -3.79 -5.07 8.37
C THR A 45 -5.03 -4.30 7.93
N GLU A 46 -5.68 -3.57 8.83
CA GLU A 46 -6.85 -2.75 8.50
C GLU A 46 -6.49 -1.62 7.54
N ASN A 47 -5.40 -0.90 7.80
CA ASN A 47 -4.92 0.15 6.91
C ASN A 47 -4.52 -0.40 5.53
N ALA A 48 -3.76 -1.50 5.49
CA ALA A 48 -3.36 -2.14 4.23
C ALA A 48 -4.59 -2.60 3.44
N LEU A 49 -5.54 -3.29 4.09
CA LEU A 49 -6.77 -3.74 3.43
C LEU A 49 -7.60 -2.55 2.94
N GLY A 50 -7.76 -1.51 3.75
CA GLY A 50 -8.50 -0.30 3.40
C GLY A 50 -7.94 0.40 2.16
N LYS A 51 -6.61 0.56 2.09
CA LYS A 51 -5.90 1.08 0.91
C LYS A 51 -6.17 0.27 -0.36
N ALA A 52 -6.15 -1.07 -0.27
CA ALA A 52 -6.46 -1.92 -1.42
C ALA A 52 -7.93 -1.78 -1.83
N LEU A 53 -8.85 -1.81 -0.86
CA LEU A 53 -10.28 -1.76 -1.13
C LEU A 53 -10.72 -0.41 -1.71
N SER A 54 -10.08 0.70 -1.35
CA SER A 54 -10.45 2.03 -1.86
C SER A 54 -10.20 2.20 -3.36
N LEU A 55 -9.28 1.42 -3.93
CA LEU A 55 -8.95 1.44 -5.36
C LEU A 55 -9.56 0.28 -6.15
N LEU A 56 -10.15 -0.71 -5.45
CA LEU A 56 -10.77 -1.87 -6.09
C LEU A 56 -11.88 -1.50 -7.11
N PRO A 57 -12.75 -0.51 -6.86
CA PRO A 57 -13.80 -0.14 -7.81
C PRO A 57 -13.28 0.34 -9.17
N ASP A 58 -12.10 0.95 -9.18
CA ASP A 58 -11.48 1.55 -10.38
C ASP A 58 -10.35 0.67 -10.94
N LEU A 59 -10.19 -0.56 -10.44
CA LEU A 59 -9.11 -1.46 -10.84
C LEU A 59 -9.30 -1.91 -12.30
N PRO A 60 -8.34 -1.64 -13.21
CA PRO A 60 -8.47 -2.06 -14.59
C PRO A 60 -8.41 -3.59 -14.74
N GLU A 61 -9.06 -4.11 -15.78
CA GLU A 61 -9.04 -5.53 -16.08
C GLU A 61 -7.59 -6.06 -16.26
N GLY A 62 -7.32 -7.24 -15.70
CA GLY A 62 -6.01 -7.88 -15.76
C GLY A 62 -4.96 -7.31 -14.79
N TYR A 63 -5.34 -6.39 -13.90
CA TYR A 63 -4.51 -5.96 -12.77
C TYR A 63 -4.88 -6.72 -11.51
N ALA A 64 -3.87 -7.07 -10.72
CA ALA A 64 -4.05 -7.39 -9.31
C ALA A 64 -3.81 -6.12 -8.48
N ILE A 65 -4.43 -6.03 -7.30
CA ILE A 65 -4.16 -4.95 -6.35
C ILE A 65 -3.36 -5.44 -5.16
N LEU A 66 -2.39 -4.65 -4.72
CA LEU A 66 -1.56 -4.90 -3.56
C LEU A 66 -1.48 -3.64 -2.71
N ALA A 67 -1.49 -3.79 -1.40
CA ALA A 67 -1.29 -2.70 -0.47
C ALA A 67 -0.34 -3.14 0.65
N ASP A 68 0.32 -2.15 1.27
CA ASP A 68 1.24 -2.36 2.37
C ASP A 68 1.02 -1.26 3.41
N ASP A 69 1.00 -1.66 4.68
CA ASP A 69 1.07 -0.76 5.82
C ASP A 69 2.15 -1.23 6.78
N SER A 70 3.07 -0.34 7.10
CA SER A 70 4.29 -0.66 7.82
C SER A 70 4.61 0.44 8.83
N GLY A 71 5.23 0.06 9.93
CA GLY A 71 5.60 0.97 11.01
C GLY A 71 6.66 0.38 11.92
N LEU A 72 7.06 1.16 12.92
CA LEU A 72 8.02 0.78 13.94
C LEU A 72 7.28 0.42 15.23
N CYS A 73 7.52 -0.79 15.73
CA CYS A 73 7.01 -1.22 17.03
C CYS A 73 8.17 -1.35 18.02
N VAL A 74 8.22 -0.47 19.03
CA VAL A 74 9.27 -0.51 20.05
C VAL A 74 8.75 -1.19 21.32
N ALA A 75 9.30 -2.38 21.62
CA ALA A 75 8.87 -3.17 22.78
C ALA A 75 8.97 -2.39 24.11
N ALA A 76 10.03 -1.59 24.29
CA ALA A 76 10.22 -0.76 25.49
C ALA A 76 9.20 0.38 25.62
N LEU A 77 8.51 0.74 24.54
CA LEU A 77 7.44 1.74 24.51
C LEU A 77 6.05 1.10 24.43
N GLY A 78 5.93 -0.19 24.77
CA GLY A 78 4.65 -0.89 24.68
C GLY A 78 4.15 -1.15 23.25
N GLY A 79 5.04 -1.04 22.25
CA GLY A 79 4.70 -1.21 20.83
C GLY A 79 4.58 0.10 20.06
N ASP A 80 4.67 1.26 20.73
CA ASP A 80 4.63 2.57 20.07
C ASP A 80 5.87 2.82 19.19
N PRO A 81 5.75 3.64 18.12
CA PRO A 81 4.53 4.31 17.65
C PRO A 81 3.54 3.41 16.89
N GLY A 82 3.93 2.20 16.49
CA GLY A 82 3.04 1.22 15.85
C GLY A 82 2.42 1.75 14.56
N VAL A 83 1.08 1.70 14.45
CA VAL A 83 0.33 2.20 13.28
C VAL A 83 0.48 3.72 13.07
N ARG A 84 0.94 4.47 14.07
CA ARG A 84 1.16 5.94 14.02
C ARG A 84 2.60 6.31 13.69
N THR A 85 3.33 5.46 12.96
CA THR A 85 4.75 5.68 12.65
C THR A 85 4.99 6.81 11.64
N ALA A 86 4.06 6.97 10.68
CA ALA A 86 4.18 7.91 9.57
C ALA A 86 4.02 9.38 9.99
#